data_AF-A0AAD7TJI2-F1
#
_entry.id   AF-A0AAD7TJI2-F1
#
_cell.length_a   1.000
_cell.length_b   1.000
_cell.length_c   1.000
_cell.angle_alpha   90.00
_cell.angle_beta   90.00
_cell.angle_gamma   90.00
#
_symmetry.space_group_name_H-M   'P 1'
#
loop_
_entity.id
_entity.type
_entity.pdbx_description
1 polymer ?
#
loop_
_entity_poly.entity_id
_entity_poly.type
_entity_poly.pdbx_seq_one_letter_code
_entity_poly.pdbx_strand_id
1 'polypeptide(L)'
;MATATMMYTPIDEIVKIHQHAREAFLSGKAKSITFRREQIAQVGYLLKDNDQRIKDALRQDLNRPDQETDFFDLTAVYMEVRLAYDNVEQWAKPQKADFNVNFFAMSPKLQAEPRGVVLLVAPFNFPALLIFSPLVRIIYGLPTQYHANPR
;
A
#
# COMPACT_ATOMS: atom_id res chain seq x y z
N MET A 1 12.26 -31.58 2.66
CA MET A 1 12.03 -30.13 2.56
C MET A 1 12.16 -29.55 3.95
N ALA A 2 12.92 -28.46 4.12
CA ALA A 2 13.11 -27.85 5.43
C ALA A 2 11.79 -27.17 5.85
N THR A 3 11.18 -27.66 6.93
CA THR A 3 10.06 -26.98 7.59
C THR A 3 10.58 -25.65 8.13
N ALA A 4 10.15 -24.54 7.53
CA ALA A 4 10.41 -23.21 8.08
C ALA A 4 9.79 -23.16 9.48
N THR A 5 10.63 -22.98 10.50
CA THR A 5 10.14 -22.80 11.87
C THR A 5 9.53 -21.40 11.96
N MET A 6 8.21 -21.33 12.12
CA MET A 6 7.50 -20.08 12.38
C MET A 6 7.94 -19.51 13.73
N MET A 7 8.66 -18.39 13.70
CA MET A 7 9.00 -17.62 14.90
C MET A 7 8.01 -16.48 15.06
N TYR A 8 7.21 -16.52 16.12
CA TYR A 8 6.30 -15.43 16.45
C TYR A 8 7.06 -14.24 17.03
N THR A 9 6.64 -13.02 16.68
CA THR A 9 7.18 -11.80 17.27
C THR A 9 6.85 -11.75 18.78
N PRO A 10 7.84 -11.61 19.67
CA PRO A 10 7.60 -11.42 21.10
C PRO A 10 6.72 -10.20 21.41
N ILE A 11 5.91 -10.26 22.47
CA ILE A 11 4.94 -9.21 22.80
C ILE A 11 5.63 -7.86 23.06
N ASP A 12 6.80 -7.86 23.70
CA ASP A 12 7.56 -6.64 23.97
C ASP A 12 8.16 -6.02 22.70
N GLU A 13 8.47 -6.84 21.69
CA GLU A 13 8.95 -6.37 20.38
C GLU A 13 7.84 -5.72 19.55
N ILE A 14 6.58 -6.16 19.67
CA ILE A 14 5.44 -5.56 18.95
C ILE A 14 5.32 -4.06 19.28
N VAL A 15 5.48 -3.69 20.55
CA VAL A 15 5.43 -2.30 21.00
C VAL A 15 6.55 -1.48 20.38
N LYS A 16 7.77 -2.04 20.29
CA LYS A 16 8.94 -1.38 19.68
C LYS A 16 8.76 -1.18 18.18
N ILE A 17 8.24 -2.18 17.46
CA ILE A 17 7.96 -2.10 16.02
C ILE A 17 6.92 -1.01 15.73
N HIS A 18 5.82 -0.99 16.50
CA HIS A 18 4.80 0.05 16.35
C HIS A 18 5.37 1.44 16.65
N GLN A 19 6.19 1.58 17.69
CA GLN A 19 6.81 2.85 18.03
C GLN A 19 7.76 3.34 16.93
N HIS A 20 8.56 2.45 16.34
CA HIS A 20 9.39 2.79 15.19
C HIS A 20 8.54 3.30 14.01
N ALA A 21 7.44 2.60 13.68
CA ALA A 21 6.55 3.02 12.61
C ALA A 21 5.93 4.41 12.88
N ARG A 22 5.60 4.69 14.15
CA ARG A 22 5.09 6.00 14.58
C ARG A 22 6.14 7.10 14.45
N GLU A 23 7.37 6.87 14.90
CA GLU A 23 8.48 7.82 14.75
C GLU A 23 8.81 8.10 13.28
N ALA A 24 8.81 7.04 12.47
CA ALA A 24 8.96 7.13 11.03
C ALA A 24 7.86 8.01 10.40
N PHE A 25 6.60 7.90 10.83
CA PHE A 25 5.52 8.77 10.37
C PHE A 25 5.70 10.22 10.85
N LEU A 26 6.02 10.42 12.13
CA LEU A 26 6.19 11.74 12.75
C LEU A 26 7.39 12.53 12.17
N SER A 27 8.41 11.83 11.64
CA SER A 27 9.50 12.49 10.89
C SER A 27 9.04 13.20 9.61
N GLY A 28 7.82 12.94 9.14
CA GLY A 28 7.24 13.57 7.95
C GLY A 28 7.74 12.99 6.63
N LYS A 29 8.66 12.01 6.63
CA LYS A 29 9.21 11.42 5.39
C LYS A 29 8.13 10.88 4.45
N ALA A 30 7.06 10.32 5.00
CA ALA A 30 5.92 9.77 4.25
C ALA A 30 5.06 10.84 3.54
N LYS A 31 5.23 12.14 3.86
CA LYS A 31 4.58 13.23 3.12
C LYS A 31 5.19 13.47 1.74
N SER A 32 6.49 13.17 1.58
CA SER A 32 7.21 13.37 0.31
C SER A 32 6.65 12.49 -0.80
N ILE A 33 6.33 13.11 -1.94
CA ILE A 33 5.86 12.38 -3.13
C ILE A 33 6.95 11.48 -3.68
N THR A 34 8.19 11.98 -3.74
CA THR A 34 9.34 11.21 -4.20
C THR A 34 9.52 9.95 -3.36
N PHE A 35 9.46 10.08 -2.03
CA PHE A 35 9.54 8.94 -1.12
C PHE A 35 8.41 7.94 -1.37
N ARG A 36 7.14 8.40 -1.48
CA ARG A 36 6.02 7.51 -1.78
C ARG A 36 6.20 6.77 -3.11
N ARG A 37 6.63 7.48 -4.15
CA ARG A 37 6.87 6.91 -5.48
C ARG A 37 7.98 5.86 -5.47
N GLU A 38 9.07 6.12 -4.75
CA GLU A 38 10.15 5.15 -4.54
C GLU A 38 9.63 3.90 -3.82
N GLN A 39 8.86 4.05 -2.74
CA GLN A 39 8.33 2.92 -2.00
C GLN A 39 7.36 2.07 -2.82
N ILE A 40 6.51 2.68 -3.66
CA ILE A 40 5.64 1.95 -4.60
C ILE A 40 6.47 1.13 -5.59
N ALA A 41 7.54 1.71 -6.15
CA ALA A 41 8.44 1.00 -7.05
C ALA A 41 9.14 -0.17 -6.33
N GLN A 42 9.59 0.02 -5.09
CA GLN A 42 10.22 -1.02 -4.28
C GLN A 42 9.28 -2.21 -4.02
N VAL A 43 7.97 -1.98 -3.85
CA VAL A 43 7.00 -3.08 -3.80
C VAL A 43 6.97 -3.87 -5.11
N GLY A 44 6.99 -3.20 -6.25
CA GLY A 44 7.07 -3.84 -7.57
C GLY A 44 8.34 -4.67 -7.74
N TYR A 45 9.51 -4.14 -7.36
CA TYR A 45 10.78 -4.88 -7.40
C TYR A 45 10.78 -6.07 -6.44
N LEU A 46 10.29 -5.90 -5.22
CA LEU A 46 10.18 -6.97 -4.24
C LEU A 46 9.37 -8.15 -4.78
N LEU A 47 8.24 -7.89 -5.45
CA LEU A 47 7.43 -8.95 -6.05
C LEU A 47 8.14 -9.62 -7.22
N LYS A 48 8.72 -8.83 -8.11
CA LYS A 48 9.40 -9.33 -9.31
C LYS A 48 10.62 -10.19 -8.96
N ASP A 49 11.45 -9.73 -8.03
CA ASP A 49 12.68 -10.40 -7.62
C ASP A 49 12.39 -11.69 -6.83
N ASN A 50 11.16 -11.85 -6.32
CA ASN A 50 10.72 -13.01 -5.54
C ASN A 50 9.58 -13.79 -6.20
N ASP A 51 9.31 -13.57 -7.48
CA ASP A 51 8.14 -14.12 -8.20
C ASP A 51 8.02 -15.65 -8.04
N GLN A 52 9.10 -16.37 -8.34
CA GLN A 52 9.13 -17.83 -8.17
C GLN A 52 9.03 -18.26 -6.71
N ARG A 53 9.65 -17.52 -5.77
CA ARG A 53 9.61 -17.85 -4.34
C ARG A 53 8.18 -17.72 -3.79
N ILE A 54 7.43 -16.72 -4.23
CA ILE A 54 6.02 -16.53 -3.86
C ILE A 54 5.17 -17.66 -4.43
N LYS A 55 5.37 -18.01 -5.71
CA LYS A 55 4.69 -19.13 -6.37
C LYS A 55 4.94 -20.46 -5.66
N ASP A 56 6.19 -20.75 -5.33
CA ASP A 56 6.56 -21.97 -4.62
C ASP A 56 5.95 -22.04 -3.22
N ALA A 57 5.87 -20.91 -2.51
CA ALA A 57 5.20 -20.82 -1.22
C ALA A 57 3.69 -21.08 -1.34
N LEU A 58 3.01 -20.43 -2.30
CA LEU A 58 1.57 -20.61 -2.49
C LEU A 58 1.20 -21.99 -3.04
N ARG A 59 2.09 -22.61 -3.82
CA ARG A 59 1.95 -24.02 -4.17
C ARG A 59 2.06 -24.91 -2.92
N GLN A 60 2.96 -24.63 -2.01
CA GLN A 60 3.08 -25.41 -0.77
C GLN A 60 1.89 -25.21 0.17
N ASP A 61 1.43 -23.98 0.34
CA ASP A 61 0.39 -23.64 1.32
C ASP A 61 -1.03 -23.93 0.81
N LEU A 62 -1.29 -23.69 -0.48
CA LEU A 62 -2.64 -23.74 -1.07
C LEU A 62 -2.77 -24.81 -2.17
N ASN A 63 -1.69 -25.52 -2.50
CA ASN A 63 -1.62 -26.42 -3.67
C ASN A 63 -2.03 -25.72 -4.99
N ARG A 64 -1.76 -24.42 -5.08
CA ARG A 64 -2.15 -23.58 -6.21
C ARG A 64 -1.09 -23.66 -7.34
N PRO A 65 -1.50 -23.92 -8.61
CA PRO A 65 -0.59 -23.84 -9.76
C PRO A 65 -0.08 -22.41 -10.02
N ASP A 66 1.12 -22.28 -10.59
CA ASP A 66 1.74 -20.96 -10.86
C ASP A 66 0.85 -20.03 -11.68
N GLN A 67 0.18 -20.55 -12.72
CA GLN A 67 -0.71 -19.76 -13.57
C GLN A 67 -1.89 -19.17 -12.79
N GLU A 68 -2.41 -19.91 -11.82
CA GLU A 68 -3.49 -19.44 -10.96
C GLU A 68 -2.96 -18.37 -9.99
N THR A 69 -1.77 -18.58 -9.42
CA THR A 69 -1.09 -17.56 -8.60
C THR A 69 -0.83 -16.28 -9.38
N ASP A 70 -0.36 -16.39 -10.61
CA ASP A 70 -0.14 -15.24 -11.50
C ASP A 70 -1.42 -14.46 -11.72
N PHE A 71 -2.50 -15.16 -12.07
CA PHE A 71 -3.77 -14.54 -12.42
C PHE A 71 -4.48 -13.91 -11.22
N PHE A 72 -4.61 -14.65 -10.11
CA PHE A 72 -5.40 -14.22 -8.96
C PHE A 72 -4.62 -13.37 -7.95
N ASP A 73 -3.31 -13.60 -7.79
CA ASP A 73 -2.53 -12.97 -6.73
C ASP A 73 -1.59 -11.88 -7.23
N LEU A 74 -0.84 -12.12 -8.31
CA LEU A 74 0.24 -11.21 -8.72
C LEU A 74 -0.19 -10.15 -9.74
N THR A 75 -0.99 -10.52 -10.75
CA THR A 75 -1.36 -9.61 -11.85
C THR A 75 -2.06 -8.34 -11.34
N ALA A 76 -3.03 -8.50 -10.44
CA ALA A 76 -3.76 -7.37 -9.87
C ALA A 76 -2.85 -6.45 -9.03
N VAL A 77 -1.84 -7.00 -8.34
CA VAL A 77 -0.88 -6.20 -7.58
C VAL A 77 0.05 -5.43 -8.51
N TYR A 78 0.57 -6.04 -9.58
CA TYR A 78 1.40 -5.32 -10.55
C TYR A 78 0.62 -4.18 -11.23
N MET A 79 -0.65 -4.38 -11.54
CA MET A 79 -1.52 -3.32 -12.07
C MET A 79 -1.70 -2.18 -11.06
N GLU A 80 -1.94 -2.48 -9.79
CA GLU A 80 -2.07 -1.47 -8.72
C GLU A 80 -0.75 -0.72 -8.51
N VAL A 81 0.39 -1.40 -8.48
CA VAL A 81 1.72 -0.79 -8.38
C VAL A 81 1.95 0.20 -9.52
N ARG A 82 1.69 -0.22 -10.76
CA ARG A 82 1.87 0.65 -11.93
C ARG A 82 0.93 1.85 -11.89
N LEU A 83 -0.35 1.61 -11.64
CA LEU A 83 -1.35 2.67 -11.53
C LEU A 83 -0.94 3.70 -10.47
N ALA A 84 -0.55 3.23 -9.29
CA ALA A 84 -0.12 4.09 -8.21
C ALA A 84 1.16 4.85 -8.54
N TYR A 85 2.17 4.18 -9.11
CA TYR A 85 3.44 4.82 -9.48
C TYR A 85 3.25 5.94 -10.51
N ASP A 86 2.39 5.71 -11.50
CA ASP A 86 2.12 6.65 -12.59
C ASP A 86 1.29 7.85 -12.11
N ASN A 87 0.45 7.69 -11.08
CA ASN A 87 -0.54 8.69 -10.67
C ASN A 87 -0.34 9.32 -9.28
N VAL A 88 0.55 8.79 -8.43
CA VAL A 88 0.71 9.24 -7.02
C VAL A 88 0.97 10.75 -6.91
N GLU A 89 1.73 11.33 -7.84
CA GLU A 89 1.98 12.77 -7.85
C GLU A 89 0.71 13.55 -8.15
N GLN A 90 -0.08 13.12 -9.15
CA GLN A 90 -1.33 13.76 -9.50
C GLN A 90 -2.36 13.64 -8.38
N TRP A 91 -2.48 12.47 -7.76
CA TRP A 91 -3.44 12.23 -6.67
C TRP A 91 -3.12 13.03 -5.40
N ALA A 92 -1.85 13.37 -5.17
CA ALA A 92 -1.45 14.15 -4.02
C ALA A 92 -1.53 15.67 -4.22
N LYS A 93 -1.80 16.16 -5.45
CA LYS A 93 -1.92 17.60 -5.72
C LYS A 93 -3.14 18.18 -4.99
N PRO A 94 -3.02 19.36 -4.37
CA PRO A 94 -4.18 20.06 -3.81
C PRO A 94 -5.26 20.29 -4.85
N GLN A 95 -6.49 19.90 -4.53
CA GLN A 95 -7.66 20.05 -5.39
C GLN A 95 -8.49 21.25 -4.95
N LYS A 96 -9.27 21.82 -5.87
CA LYS A 96 -10.25 22.84 -5.48
C LYS A 96 -11.32 22.19 -4.61
N ALA A 97 -11.66 22.82 -3.50
CA ALA A 97 -12.81 22.41 -2.70
C ALA A 97 -14.09 22.98 -3.32
N ASP A 98 -15.22 22.32 -3.13
CA ASP A 98 -16.50 23.00 -3.25
C ASP A 98 -16.66 23.96 -2.06
N PHE A 99 -17.00 25.21 -2.33
CA PHE A 99 -17.15 26.24 -1.29
C PHE A 99 -18.23 27.26 -1.63
N ASN A 100 -18.81 27.86 -0.59
CA ASN A 100 -19.75 28.97 -0.77
C ASN A 100 -19.01 30.20 -1.30
N VAL A 101 -19.54 30.85 -2.35
CA VAL A 101 -18.94 32.03 -3.02
C VAL A 101 -18.53 33.16 -2.06
N ASN A 102 -19.17 33.29 -0.89
CA ASN A 102 -18.78 34.24 0.16
C ASN A 102 -17.32 34.06 0.61
N PHE A 103 -16.74 32.87 0.46
CA PHE A 103 -15.35 32.54 0.79
C PHE A 103 -14.42 32.53 -0.43
N PHE A 104 -14.85 33.08 -1.57
CA PHE A 104 -14.04 33.09 -2.80
C PHE A 104 -12.64 33.68 -2.62
N ALA A 105 -12.53 34.78 -1.86
CA ALA A 105 -11.25 35.42 -1.57
C ALA A 105 -10.27 34.51 -0.80
N MET A 106 -10.76 33.47 -0.10
CA MET A 106 -9.93 32.54 0.68
C MET A 106 -9.37 31.37 -0.16
N SER A 107 -9.91 31.13 -1.37
CA SER A 107 -9.46 30.08 -2.30
C SER A 107 -9.21 28.71 -1.65
N PRO A 108 -10.22 28.11 -0.99
CA PRO A 108 -10.03 26.89 -0.23
C PRO A 108 -9.63 25.70 -1.12
N LYS A 109 -8.78 24.84 -0.57
CA LYS A 109 -8.24 23.65 -1.26
C LYS A 109 -8.38 22.41 -0.38
N LEU A 110 -8.60 21.28 -1.02
CA LEU A 110 -8.52 19.95 -0.42
C LEU A 110 -7.11 19.42 -0.62
N GLN A 111 -6.44 19.04 0.46
CA GLN A 111 -5.13 18.43 0.43
C GLN A 111 -5.20 17.01 0.98
N ALA A 112 -4.68 16.04 0.22
CA ALA A 112 -4.55 14.67 0.68
C ALA A 112 -3.35 14.55 1.63
N GLU A 113 -3.62 14.24 2.89
CA GLU A 113 -2.58 14.00 3.90
C GLU A 113 -2.59 12.54 4.37
N PRO A 114 -1.41 11.95 4.63
CA PRO A 114 -1.31 10.61 5.20
C PRO A 114 -1.88 10.60 6.63
N ARG A 115 -2.69 9.59 6.95
CA ARG A 115 -3.44 9.50 8.21
C ARG A 115 -2.61 9.11 9.43
N GLY A 116 -1.49 8.42 9.24
CA GLY A 116 -0.68 7.89 10.34
C GLY A 116 -0.17 6.49 10.07
N VAL A 117 0.01 5.73 11.17
CA VAL A 117 0.35 4.31 11.13
C VAL A 117 -0.90 3.50 10.86
N VAL A 118 -0.82 2.56 9.91
CA VAL A 118 -1.94 1.70 9.50
C VAL A 118 -1.62 0.26 9.84
N LEU A 119 -2.58 -0.45 10.43
CA LEU A 119 -2.53 -1.90 10.61
C LEU A 119 -3.17 -2.58 9.40
N LEU A 120 -2.42 -3.45 8.74
CA LEU A 120 -2.90 -4.29 7.65
C LEU A 120 -2.95 -5.75 8.11
N VAL A 121 -4.12 -6.36 8.03
CA VAL A 121 -4.33 -7.79 8.31
C VAL A 121 -4.96 -8.41 7.07
N ALA A 122 -4.36 -9.48 6.55
CA ALA A 122 -4.80 -10.15 5.34
C ALA A 122 -5.21 -11.61 5.63
N PRO A 123 -6.23 -12.16 4.95
CA PRO A 123 -6.58 -13.57 5.03
C PRO A 123 -5.66 -14.43 4.15
N PHE A 124 -5.78 -15.75 4.29
CA PHE A 124 -4.87 -16.73 3.70
C PHE A 124 -5.17 -17.09 2.23
N ASN A 125 -6.34 -16.74 1.69
CA ASN A 125 -6.85 -17.29 0.42
C ASN A 125 -6.28 -16.59 -0.84
N PHE A 126 -5.89 -15.32 -0.75
CA PHE A 126 -5.16 -14.57 -1.79
C PHE A 126 -4.11 -13.68 -1.12
N PRO A 127 -3.11 -14.28 -0.45
CA PRO A 127 -2.28 -13.57 0.51
C PRO A 127 -1.39 -12.52 -0.16
N ALA A 128 -0.89 -12.73 -1.38
CA ALA A 128 -0.09 -11.71 -2.05
C ALA A 128 -0.99 -10.53 -2.48
N LEU A 129 -2.15 -10.80 -3.07
CA LEU A 129 -3.09 -9.74 -3.45
C LEU A 129 -3.51 -8.90 -2.24
N LEU A 130 -3.96 -9.56 -1.18
CA LEU A 130 -4.59 -8.92 -0.03
C LEU A 130 -3.58 -8.30 0.95
N ILE A 131 -2.29 -8.58 0.80
CA ILE A 131 -1.22 -7.85 1.47
C ILE A 131 -0.75 -6.69 0.60
N PHE A 132 -0.30 -6.96 -0.63
CA PHE A 132 0.46 -5.98 -1.38
C PHE A 132 -0.41 -4.91 -2.05
N SER A 133 -1.62 -5.24 -2.52
CA SER A 133 -2.51 -4.21 -3.08
C SER A 133 -2.91 -3.18 -2.01
N PRO A 134 -3.41 -3.55 -0.82
CA PRO A 134 -3.65 -2.58 0.25
C PRO A 134 -2.39 -1.85 0.73
N LEU A 135 -1.23 -2.52 0.76
CA LEU A 135 0.04 -1.88 1.11
C LEU A 135 0.38 -0.72 0.15
N VAL A 136 0.26 -0.94 -1.16
CA VAL A 136 0.48 0.11 -2.18
C VAL A 136 -0.47 1.29 -1.93
N ARG A 137 -1.73 0.99 -1.62
CA ARG A 137 -2.76 1.99 -1.28
C ARG A 137 -2.45 2.82 -0.04
N ILE A 138 -1.90 2.18 0.98
CA ILE A 138 -1.41 2.84 2.19
C ILE A 138 -0.24 3.76 1.84
N ILE A 139 0.70 3.30 1.01
CA ILE A 139 1.88 4.08 0.61
C ILE A 139 1.50 5.32 -0.18
N TYR A 140 0.65 5.22 -1.23
CA TYR A 140 0.27 6.40 -2.00
C TYR A 140 -0.69 7.32 -1.22
N GLY A 141 -1.29 6.84 -0.14
CA GLY A 141 -2.11 7.63 0.78
C GLY A 141 -3.49 7.92 0.20
N LEU A 142 -4.26 6.85 -0.04
CA LEU A 142 -5.66 6.89 -0.50
C LEU A 142 -6.39 8.15 -0.03
N PRO A 143 -6.77 9.06 -0.95
CA PRO A 143 -7.73 10.10 -0.60
C PRO A 143 -9.05 9.41 -0.28
N THR A 144 -9.73 9.87 0.77
CA THR A 144 -11.08 9.44 1.14
C THR A 144 -12.14 9.63 0.04
N GLN A 145 -11.75 10.20 -1.10
CA GLN A 145 -12.61 10.57 -2.22
C GLN A 145 -12.49 9.65 -3.45
N TYR A 146 -11.79 8.51 -3.39
CA TYR A 146 -11.89 7.49 -4.45
C TYR A 146 -13.30 6.84 -4.55
N HIS A 147 -14.27 7.32 -3.76
CA HIS A 147 -15.71 7.06 -3.90
C HIS A 147 -16.55 8.27 -4.34
N ALA A 148 -15.94 9.42 -4.62
CA ALA A 148 -16.65 10.52 -5.26
C ALA A 148 -16.44 10.39 -6.78
N ASN A 149 -17.28 9.58 -7.41
CA ASN A 149 -17.72 9.83 -8.78
C ASN A 149 -18.81 10.91 -8.68
N PRO A 150 -18.57 12.19 -8.97
CA PRO A 150 -19.64 13.12 -9.18
C PRO A 150 -20.10 12.94 -10.64
N ARG A 151 -20.98 11.97 -10.85
CA ARG A 151 -21.99 12.14 -11.89
C ARG A 151 -23.02 13.13 -11.38
#